data_AF-A0A0B2W2Z4-F1
#
_entry.id   AF-A0A0B2W2Z4-F1
#
_cell.length_a   1.000
_cell.length_b   1.000
_cell.length_c   1.000
_cell.angle_alpha   90.00
_cell.angle_beta   90.00
_cell.angle_gamma   90.00
#
_symmetry.space_group_name_H-M   'P 1'
#
loop_
_entity.id
_entity.type
_entity.pdbx_description
1 polymer ?
#
loop_
_entity_poly.entity_id
_entity_poly.type
_entity_poly.pdbx_seq_one_letter_code
_entity_poly.pdbx_strand_id
1 'polypeptide(L)'
;MAPVQRSTRGRAAPSQSRSHTSRRLHHQMVVQYDPGSSEISCCVKYTIFGFNVLFWIIGFALLAIGVWAHYEKNSAYSHLNKASKFYLDPAVFLIFAGGLIFLIGFSGCIGALRENTCFLALYSTIIGLLLLAEMALVVLIFASKDWITQEFFTRLDDTVSSHYAHDVRS
;
A
#
# COMPACT_ATOMS: atom_id res chain seq x y z
N MET A 1 -81.10 33.61 -39.10
CA MET A 1 -80.64 33.13 -37.78
C MET A 1 -79.34 33.85 -37.42
N ALA A 2 -79.40 34.83 -36.51
CA ALA A 2 -78.25 35.34 -35.75
C ALA A 2 -78.26 34.59 -34.39
N PRO A 3 -77.20 34.53 -33.52
CA PRO A 3 -76.45 35.72 -33.08
C PRO A 3 -74.96 35.45 -32.64
N VAL A 4 -74.11 36.48 -32.48
CA VAL A 4 -73.61 37.06 -31.20
C VAL A 4 -72.24 36.57 -30.67
N GLN A 5 -71.36 37.56 -30.48
CA GLN A 5 -70.11 37.58 -29.72
C GLN A 5 -70.34 37.47 -28.20
N ARG A 6 -69.43 36.85 -27.42
CA ARG A 6 -68.83 37.40 -26.17
C ARG A 6 -68.14 36.35 -25.26
N SER A 7 -67.22 36.89 -24.45
CA SER A 7 -66.91 36.51 -23.05
C SER A 7 -66.04 35.24 -22.85
N THR A 8 -64.99 35.20 -22.04
CA THR A 8 -64.66 35.98 -20.83
C THR A 8 -63.14 36.11 -20.62
N ARG A 9 -62.78 37.30 -20.14
CA ARG A 9 -61.54 37.73 -19.50
C ARG A 9 -61.35 37.05 -18.12
N GLY A 10 -60.14 36.56 -17.82
CA GLY A 10 -59.49 36.83 -16.53
C GLY A 10 -59.25 35.68 -15.52
N ARG A 11 -58.13 35.87 -14.78
CA ARG A 11 -57.65 35.29 -13.50
C ARG A 11 -56.94 33.93 -13.59
N ALA A 12 -55.61 33.84 -13.40
CA ALA A 12 -54.81 34.05 -12.16
C ALA A 12 -55.32 33.18 -11.01
N ALA A 13 -54.55 32.39 -10.25
CA ALA A 13 -53.12 32.44 -9.89
C ALA A 13 -52.73 31.06 -9.27
N PRO A 14 -51.48 30.88 -8.80
CA PRO A 14 -50.81 29.59 -8.58
C PRO A 14 -50.99 29.03 -7.15
N SER A 15 -50.78 27.73 -6.98
CA SER A 15 -50.48 27.00 -5.73
C SER A 15 -50.70 25.51 -6.04
N GLN A 16 -49.96 24.52 -5.57
CA GLN A 16 -48.90 24.43 -4.59
C GLN A 16 -48.33 23.01 -4.77
N SER A 17 -47.02 22.86 -4.59
CA SER A 17 -46.48 21.83 -3.69
C SER A 17 -46.94 20.38 -3.91
N ARG A 18 -46.22 19.62 -4.77
CA ARG A 18 -45.98 18.20 -4.48
C ARG A 18 -44.83 17.48 -5.19
N SER A 19 -43.87 18.20 -5.78
CA SER A 19 -42.63 17.57 -6.26
C SER A 19 -41.38 17.96 -5.47
N HIS A 20 -41.53 18.72 -4.37
CA HIS A 20 -40.43 19.11 -3.49
C HIS A 20 -39.95 18.00 -2.55
N THR A 21 -40.69 16.89 -2.40
CA THR A 21 -40.34 15.80 -1.46
C THR A 21 -39.43 14.73 -2.07
N SER A 22 -39.27 14.67 -3.40
CA SER A 22 -38.33 13.72 -4.01
C SER A 22 -36.86 14.15 -3.92
N ARG A 23 -36.58 15.35 -3.41
CA ARG A 23 -35.22 15.94 -3.37
C ARG A 23 -34.42 15.68 -2.09
N ARG A 24 -34.97 15.02 -1.06
CA ARG A 24 -34.27 14.88 0.24
C ARG A 24 -33.81 13.47 0.62
N LEU A 25 -34.18 12.42 -0.13
CA LEU A 25 -33.76 11.04 0.17
C LEU A 25 -32.58 10.51 -0.65
N HIS A 26 -32.22 11.17 -1.77
CA HIS A 26 -31.03 10.81 -2.55
C HIS A 26 -29.73 11.40 -2.00
N HIS A 27 -29.77 12.13 -0.88
CA HIS A 27 -28.63 12.91 -0.40
C HIS A 27 -27.78 12.24 0.68
N GLN A 28 -27.93 10.96 1.08
CA GLN A 28 -27.19 10.55 2.29
C GLN A 28 -26.31 9.30 2.37
N MET A 29 -26.22 8.37 1.42
CA MET A 29 -25.22 7.29 1.55
C MET A 29 -24.68 6.71 0.24
N VAL A 30 -24.35 7.55 -0.74
CA VAL A 30 -23.32 7.15 -1.71
C VAL A 30 -22.23 8.18 -1.59
N VAL A 31 -21.10 7.77 -1.04
CA VAL A 31 -19.84 8.49 -1.01
C VAL A 31 -19.67 9.19 -2.36
N GLN A 32 -19.90 10.50 -2.35
CA GLN A 32 -19.72 11.33 -3.53
C GLN A 32 -18.21 11.43 -3.70
N TYR A 33 -17.66 10.49 -4.49
CA TYR A 33 -16.42 10.70 -5.20
C TYR A 33 -16.67 11.92 -6.08
N ASP A 34 -16.44 13.10 -5.52
CA ASP A 34 -16.49 14.34 -6.26
C ASP A 34 -15.35 14.23 -7.28
N PRO A 35 -15.63 14.01 -8.58
CA PRO A 35 -14.61 14.05 -9.60
C PRO A 35 -14.38 15.53 -9.90
N GLY A 36 -14.13 16.31 -8.86
CA GLY A 36 -13.76 17.69 -8.91
C GLY A 36 -12.39 17.74 -9.56
N SER A 37 -12.43 17.94 -10.87
CA SER A 37 -11.46 18.61 -11.73
C SER A 37 -10.33 19.35 -10.98
N SER A 38 -9.43 18.59 -10.38
CA SER A 38 -8.02 18.92 -10.51
C SER A 38 -7.69 18.39 -11.89
N GLU A 39 -7.34 19.25 -12.84
CA GLU A 39 -6.62 18.79 -14.02
C GLU A 39 -5.35 18.12 -13.48
N ILE A 40 -5.39 16.82 -13.22
CA ILE A 40 -4.21 16.05 -12.89
C ILE A 40 -3.40 16.13 -14.17
N SER A 41 -2.46 17.08 -14.20
CA SER A 41 -1.63 17.36 -15.35
C SER A 41 -1.16 16.03 -15.92
N CYS A 42 -1.26 15.88 -17.23
CA CYS A 42 -0.78 14.69 -17.95
C CYS A 42 0.59 14.25 -17.39
N CYS A 43 1.47 15.23 -17.13
CA CYS A 43 2.74 15.06 -16.44
C CYS A 43 2.65 14.25 -15.14
N VAL A 44 1.74 14.56 -14.22
CA VAL A 44 1.58 13.85 -12.95
C VAL A 44 1.17 12.39 -13.17
N LYS A 45 0.23 12.11 -14.09
CA LYS A 45 -0.15 10.73 -14.44
C LYS A 45 1.03 9.94 -14.98
N TYR A 46 1.77 10.50 -15.95
CA TYR A 46 2.94 9.85 -16.54
C TYR A 46 4.10 9.69 -15.54
N THR A 47 4.30 10.69 -14.67
CA THR A 47 5.31 10.65 -13.61
C THR A 47 4.98 9.56 -12.60
N ILE A 48 3.73 9.43 -12.15
CA ILE A 48 3.29 8.36 -11.23
C ILE A 48 3.49 6.98 -11.87
N PHE A 49 3.12 6.82 -13.15
CA PHE A 49 3.34 5.56 -13.88
C PHE A 49 4.84 5.22 -14.01
N GLY A 50 5.65 6.19 -14.41
CA GLY A 50 7.10 6.03 -14.57
C GLY A 50 7.79 5.67 -13.26
N PHE A 51 7.49 6.37 -12.16
CA PHE A 51 8.03 6.03 -10.85
C PHE A 51 7.62 4.63 -10.39
N ASN A 52 6.38 4.19 -10.66
CA ASN A 52 5.93 2.83 -10.34
C ASN A 52 6.75 1.75 -11.08
N VAL A 53 7.03 1.99 -12.36
CA VAL A 53 7.86 1.09 -13.18
C VAL A 53 9.30 1.07 -12.68
N LEU A 54 9.86 2.22 -12.30
CA LEU A 54 11.21 2.29 -11.72
C LEU A 54 11.30 1.51 -10.41
N PHE A 55 10.35 1.70 -9.48
CA PHE A 55 10.29 0.95 -8.24
C PHE A 55 10.09 -0.55 -8.47
N TRP A 56 9.33 -0.93 -9.49
CA TRP A 56 9.16 -2.32 -9.88
C TRP A 56 10.47 -2.97 -10.33
N ILE A 57 11.25 -2.29 -11.18
CA ILE A 57 12.57 -2.77 -11.63
C ILE A 57 13.55 -2.86 -10.45
N ILE A 58 13.57 -1.86 -9.58
CA ILE A 58 14.42 -1.84 -8.38
C ILE A 58 14.04 -2.98 -7.43
N GLY A 59 12.75 -3.20 -7.19
CA GLY A 59 12.26 -4.31 -6.35
C GLY A 59 12.66 -5.67 -6.91
N PHE A 60 12.56 -5.86 -8.23
CA PHE A 60 13.02 -7.08 -8.90
C PHE A 60 14.54 -7.28 -8.78
N ALA A 61 15.33 -6.22 -8.95
CA ALA A 61 16.79 -6.29 -8.78
C ALA A 61 17.17 -6.66 -7.33
N LEU A 62 16.51 -6.04 -6.34
CA LEU A 62 16.73 -6.36 -4.92
C LEU A 62 16.33 -7.80 -4.59
N LEU A 63 15.23 -8.29 -5.15
CA LEU A 63 14.81 -9.68 -5.01
C LEU A 63 15.85 -10.63 -5.63
N ALA A 64 16.34 -10.35 -6.83
CA ALA A 64 17.36 -11.16 -7.49
C ALA A 64 18.68 -11.18 -6.69
N ILE A 65 19.13 -10.04 -6.17
CA ILE A 65 20.32 -9.95 -5.31
C ILE A 65 20.09 -10.70 -3.99
N GLY A 66 18.93 -10.56 -3.36
CA GLY A 66 18.59 -11.25 -2.13
C GLY A 66 18.58 -12.77 -2.32
N VAL A 67 17.98 -13.26 -3.40
CA VAL A 67 17.96 -14.68 -3.76
C VAL A 67 19.38 -15.18 -4.05
N TRP A 68 20.16 -14.45 -4.84
CA TRP A 68 21.57 -14.78 -5.10
C TRP A 68 22.39 -14.89 -3.81
N ALA A 69 22.27 -13.91 -2.92
CA ALA A 69 22.95 -13.90 -1.63
C ALA A 69 22.49 -15.05 -0.72
N HIS A 70 21.20 -15.41 -0.75
CA HIS A 70 20.67 -16.54 0.01
C HIS A 70 21.21 -17.89 -0.51
N TYR A 71 21.31 -18.06 -1.83
CA TYR A 71 21.87 -19.27 -2.43
C TYR A 71 23.35 -19.46 -2.08
N GLU A 72 24.17 -18.41 -2.20
CA GLU A 72 25.60 -18.46 -1.87
C GLU A 72 25.82 -18.82 -0.39
N LYS A 73 25.05 -18.20 0.52
CA LYS A 73 25.11 -18.50 1.96
C LYS A 73 24.64 -19.92 2.29
N ASN A 74 23.59 -20.44 1.67
CA ASN A 74 23.13 -21.80 1.92
C ASN A 74 24.14 -22.86 1.48
N SER A 75 24.97 -22.57 0.46
CA SER A 75 26.00 -23.49 -0.01
C SER A 75 27.24 -23.55 0.90
N ALA A 76 27.57 -22.46 1.59
CA ALA A 76 28.75 -22.37 2.46
C ALA A 76 28.50 -22.80 3.93
N TYR A 77 27.26 -22.67 4.43
CA TYR A 77 26.94 -22.82 5.88
C TYR A 77 25.96 -23.96 6.19
N SER A 78 25.78 -24.92 5.28
CA SER A 78 24.80 -26.01 5.34
C SER A 78 24.87 -26.92 6.57
N HIS A 79 25.94 -26.86 7.37
CA HIS A 79 26.16 -27.77 8.50
C HIS A 79 26.02 -27.18 9.91
N LEU A 80 26.15 -25.86 10.14
CA LEU A 80 26.36 -25.37 11.52
C LEU A 80 25.22 -24.56 12.16
N ASN A 81 24.17 -24.12 11.43
CA ASN A 81 23.29 -23.07 11.98
C ASN A 81 21.79 -23.23 11.71
N LYS A 82 21.31 -24.47 11.59
CA LYS A 82 19.94 -24.77 11.15
C LYS A 82 18.82 -24.41 12.15
N ALA A 83 19.15 -23.98 13.37
CA ALA A 83 18.15 -23.83 14.44
C ALA A 83 17.95 -22.40 14.96
N SER A 84 18.94 -21.50 14.89
CA SER A 84 18.88 -20.35 15.81
C SER A 84 18.45 -19.00 15.25
N LYS A 85 18.70 -18.61 14.00
CA LYS A 85 18.42 -17.21 13.58
C LYS A 85 18.06 -17.02 12.10
N PHE A 86 17.13 -17.81 11.55
CA PHE A 86 16.64 -17.60 10.16
C PHE A 86 16.05 -16.18 9.94
N TYR A 87 15.49 -15.58 10.99
CA TYR A 87 14.88 -14.24 10.94
C TYR A 87 15.86 -13.06 10.90
N LEU A 88 17.14 -13.25 11.24
CA LEU A 88 18.14 -12.17 11.27
C LEU A 88 19.12 -12.22 10.10
N ASP A 89 18.86 -13.07 9.08
CA ASP A 89 19.71 -13.07 7.89
C ASP A 89 19.37 -11.88 6.98
N PRO A 90 20.33 -10.97 6.70
CA PRO A 90 20.09 -9.81 5.85
C PRO A 90 19.66 -10.18 4.42
N ALA A 91 20.00 -11.37 3.92
CA ALA A 91 19.55 -11.86 2.62
C ALA A 91 18.05 -12.20 2.63
N VAL A 92 17.54 -12.80 3.71
CA VAL A 92 16.11 -13.10 3.86
C VAL A 92 15.30 -11.81 3.99
N PHE A 93 15.82 -10.81 4.71
CA PHE A 93 15.21 -9.49 4.78
C PHE A 93 15.18 -8.80 3.41
N LEU A 94 16.27 -8.87 2.64
CA LEU A 94 16.34 -8.34 1.26
C LEU A 94 15.32 -9.02 0.33
N ILE A 95 15.14 -10.34 0.44
CA ILE A 95 14.13 -11.08 -0.33
C ILE A 95 12.73 -10.61 0.02
N PHE A 96 12.42 -10.50 1.32
CA PHE A 96 11.11 -10.09 1.79
C PHE A 96 10.79 -8.64 1.40
N ALA A 97 11.71 -7.71 1.67
CA ALA A 97 11.57 -6.30 1.33
C ALA A 97 11.49 -6.09 -0.19
N GLY A 98 12.36 -6.75 -0.97
CA GLY A 98 12.34 -6.70 -2.43
C GLY A 98 11.04 -7.25 -3.02
N GLY A 99 10.53 -8.34 -2.45
CA GLY A 99 9.23 -8.93 -2.82
C GLY A 99 8.05 -7.98 -2.56
N LEU A 100 8.00 -7.33 -1.39
CA LEU A 100 6.98 -6.32 -1.09
C LEU A 100 7.01 -5.16 -2.08
N ILE A 101 8.20 -4.60 -2.34
CA ILE A 101 8.36 -3.48 -3.30
C ILE A 101 7.95 -3.90 -4.71
N PHE A 102 8.30 -5.13 -5.13
CA PHE A 102 7.89 -5.68 -6.42
C PHE A 102 6.37 -5.83 -6.54
N LEU A 103 5.70 -6.37 -5.51
CA LEU A 103 4.24 -6.52 -5.48
C LEU A 103 3.52 -5.17 -5.52
N ILE A 104 4.01 -4.17 -4.78
CA ILE A 104 3.48 -2.81 -4.80
C ILE A 104 3.64 -2.21 -6.20
N GLY A 105 4.83 -2.28 -6.80
CA GLY A 105 5.11 -1.76 -8.15
C GLY A 105 4.29 -2.44 -9.25
N PHE A 106 4.18 -3.77 -9.23
CA PHE A 106 3.39 -4.55 -10.19
C PHE A 106 1.91 -4.19 -10.10
N SER A 107 1.39 -4.05 -8.88
CA SER A 107 -0.01 -3.71 -8.67
C SER A 107 -0.36 -2.30 -9.12
N GLY A 108 0.56 -1.36 -8.96
CA GLY A 108 0.41 -0.03 -9.47
C GLY A 108 0.41 0.03 -11.00
N CYS A 109 1.18 -0.85 -11.65
CA CYS A 109 1.14 -1.02 -13.11
C CYS A 109 -0.17 -1.66 -13.57
N ILE A 110 -0.66 -2.71 -12.89
CA ILE A 110 -1.97 -3.32 -13.19
C ILE A 110 -3.10 -2.34 -12.93
N GLY A 111 -3.01 -1.53 -11.88
CA GLY A 111 -4.04 -0.55 -11.54
C GLY A 111 -4.18 0.57 -12.55
N ALA A 112 -3.08 0.92 -13.22
CA ALA A 112 -3.11 1.83 -14.36
C ALA A 112 -3.72 1.18 -15.63
N LEU A 113 -3.63 -0.15 -15.76
CA LEU A 113 -3.99 -0.87 -16.99
C LEU A 113 -5.39 -1.51 -16.96
N ARG A 114 -5.99 -1.74 -15.78
CA ARG A 114 -7.19 -2.56 -15.64
C ARG A 114 -8.46 -1.72 -15.44
N GLU A 115 -9.30 -1.70 -16.47
CA GLU A 115 -10.67 -1.17 -16.45
C GLU A 115 -11.63 -2.00 -15.56
N ASN A 116 -11.19 -3.16 -15.05
CA ASN A 116 -11.98 -4.03 -14.16
C ASN A 116 -11.53 -3.90 -12.69
N THR A 117 -12.14 -2.92 -12.02
CA THR A 117 -11.85 -2.42 -10.67
C THR A 117 -12.02 -3.45 -9.54
N CYS A 118 -12.77 -4.53 -9.73
CA CYS A 118 -13.12 -5.46 -8.64
C CYS A 118 -11.90 -6.23 -8.09
N PHE A 119 -11.06 -6.79 -8.96
CA PHE A 119 -9.86 -7.53 -8.54
C PHE A 119 -8.79 -6.59 -7.99
N LEU A 120 -8.71 -5.39 -8.54
CA LEU A 120 -7.79 -4.35 -8.10
C LEU A 120 -8.15 -3.80 -6.72
N ALA A 121 -9.45 -3.64 -6.45
CA ALA A 121 -9.96 -3.19 -5.16
C ALA A 121 -9.66 -4.22 -4.05
N LEU A 122 -9.95 -5.50 -4.28
CA LEU A 122 -9.63 -6.57 -3.31
C LEU A 122 -8.13 -6.68 -3.03
N TYR A 123 -7.31 -6.61 -4.08
CA TYR A 123 -5.86 -6.58 -3.94
C TYR A 123 -5.39 -5.36 -3.11
N SER A 124 -5.93 -4.18 -3.41
CA SER A 124 -5.65 -2.95 -2.66
C SER A 124 -6.08 -3.06 -1.20
N THR A 125 -7.19 -3.74 -0.90
CA THR A 125 -7.62 -4.00 0.49
C THR A 125 -6.62 -4.88 1.22
N ILE A 126 -6.12 -5.95 0.60
CA ILE A 126 -5.13 -6.85 1.22
C ILE A 126 -3.81 -6.11 1.48
N ILE A 127 -3.32 -5.29 0.53
CA ILE A 127 -2.13 -4.45 0.75
C ILE A 127 -2.38 -3.41 1.85
N GLY A 128 -3.56 -2.82 1.91
CA GLY A 128 -3.94 -1.91 2.99
C GLY A 128 -3.89 -2.58 4.37
N LEU A 129 -4.38 -3.82 4.47
CA LEU A 129 -4.27 -4.62 5.70
C LEU A 129 -2.82 -4.96 6.06
N LEU A 130 -1.98 -5.27 5.07
CA LEU A 130 -0.55 -5.49 5.28
C LEU A 130 0.15 -4.22 5.79
N LEU A 131 -0.20 -3.04 5.28
CA LEU A 131 0.34 -1.78 5.79
C LEU A 131 -0.08 -1.52 7.25
N LEU A 132 -1.33 -1.81 7.61
CA LEU A 132 -1.76 -1.71 9.01
C LEU A 132 -0.99 -2.68 9.92
N ALA A 133 -0.72 -3.89 9.44
CA ALA A 133 0.10 -4.87 10.16
C ALA A 133 1.56 -4.40 10.30
N GLU A 134 2.16 -3.83 9.25
CA GLU A 134 3.49 -3.22 9.28
C GLU A 134 3.56 -2.07 10.30
N MET A 135 2.56 -1.18 10.32
CA MET A 135 2.51 -0.11 11.32
C MET A 135 2.40 -0.65 12.75
N ALA A 136 1.62 -1.72 12.97
CA ALA A 136 1.54 -2.39 14.26
C ALA A 136 2.89 -3.01 14.66
N LEU A 137 3.59 -3.65 13.72
CA LEU A 137 4.93 -4.19 13.93
C LEU A 137 5.95 -3.10 14.27
N VAL A 138 5.94 -1.97 13.55
CA VAL A 138 6.83 -0.83 13.83
C VAL A 138 6.59 -0.29 15.24
N VAL A 139 5.34 -0.11 15.64
CA VAL A 139 5.00 0.34 17.00
C VAL A 139 5.45 -0.69 18.05
N LEU A 140 5.26 -1.98 17.79
CA LEU A 140 5.68 -3.05 18.70
C LEU A 140 7.21 -3.13 18.85
N ILE A 141 7.94 -2.99 17.75
CA ILE A 141 9.41 -2.92 17.72
C ILE A 141 9.88 -1.67 18.49
N PHE A 142 9.25 -0.52 18.26
CA PHE A 142 9.59 0.73 18.94
C PHE A 142 9.35 0.63 20.45
N ALA A 143 8.24 0.03 20.87
CA ALA A 143 7.94 -0.22 22.27
C ALA A 143 8.94 -1.19 22.92
N SER A 144 9.48 -2.13 22.14
CA SER A 144 10.44 -3.15 22.59
C SER A 144 11.89 -2.81 22.25
N LYS A 145 12.17 -1.57 21.83
CA LYS A 145 13.50 -1.14 21.36
C LYS A 145 14.59 -1.39 22.40
N ASP A 146 14.26 -1.19 23.68
CA ASP A 146 15.22 -1.29 24.78
C ASP A 146 15.64 -2.75 24.99
N TRP A 147 14.71 -3.70 24.90
CA TRP A 147 15.00 -5.13 24.96
C TRP A 147 15.85 -5.59 23.76
N ILE A 148 15.50 -5.17 22.55
CA ILE A 148 16.24 -5.53 21.31
C ILE A 148 17.67 -4.98 21.37
N THR A 149 17.85 -3.76 21.88
CA THR A 149 19.15 -3.11 21.98
C THR A 149 20.07 -3.83 22.96
N GLN A 150 19.55 -4.24 24.12
CA GLN A 150 20.33 -5.01 25.10
C GLN A 150 20.80 -6.35 24.53
N GLU A 151 19.89 -7.10 23.90
CA GLU A 151 20.24 -8.37 23.26
C GLU A 151 21.30 -8.17 22.17
N PHE A 152 21.22 -7.10 21.38
CA PHE A 152 22.21 -6.80 20.35
C PHE A 152 23.61 -6.53 20.95
N PHE A 153 23.70 -5.70 21.99
CA PHE A 153 24.98 -5.39 22.65
C PHE A 153 25.59 -6.63 23.33
N THR A 154 24.80 -7.46 24.00
CA THR A 154 25.29 -8.72 24.60
C THR A 154 25.90 -9.63 23.52
N ARG A 155 25.27 -9.75 22.36
CA ARG A 155 25.80 -10.58 21.27
C ARG A 155 27.08 -9.99 20.65
N LEU A 156 27.19 -8.66 20.60
CA LEU A 156 28.42 -8.01 20.15
C LEU A 156 29.56 -8.24 21.14
N ASP A 157 29.33 -8.04 22.44
CA ASP A 157 30.35 -8.23 23.47
C ASP A 157 30.83 -9.69 23.54
N ASP A 158 29.92 -10.66 23.44
CA ASP A 158 30.27 -12.09 23.39
C ASP A 158 31.16 -12.41 22.18
N THR A 159 30.82 -11.85 21.01
CA THR A 159 31.56 -12.09 19.77
C THR A 159 32.95 -11.44 19.85
N VAL A 160 33.02 -10.20 20.33
CA VAL A 160 34.27 -9.43 20.48
C VAL A 160 35.19 -10.09 21.51
N SER A 161 34.66 -10.50 22.67
CA SER A 161 35.42 -11.18 23.72
C SER A 161 35.96 -12.53 23.26
N SER A 162 35.17 -13.30 22.50
CA SER A 162 35.61 -14.58 21.94
C SER A 162 36.76 -14.44 20.93
N HIS A 163 36.78 -13.35 20.15
CA HIS A 163 37.84 -13.07 19.19
C HIS A 163 39.16 -12.72 19.90
N TYR A 164 39.10 -11.83 20.90
CA TYR A 164 40.27 -11.46 21.70
C TYR A 164 40.84 -12.63 22.51
N ALA A 165 39.98 -13.51 23.06
CA ALA A 165 40.43 -14.69 23.79
C ALA A 165 41.21 -15.68 22.90
N HIS A 166 40.93 -15.68 21.59
CA HIS A 166 41.64 -16.51 20.63
C HIS A 166 43.02 -15.92 20.26
N ASP A 167 43.12 -14.59 20.12
CA ASP A 167 44.38 -13.90 19.79
C ASP A 167 45.42 -13.94 20.93
N VAL A 168 44.99 -13.92 22.20
CA VAL A 168 45.92 -13.99 23.35
C VAL A 168 46.50 -15.39 23.55
N ARG A 169 45.89 -16.42 22.95
CA ARG A 169 46.30 -17.82 23.14
C ARG A 169 47.17 -18.37 22.00
N SER A 170 47.30 -17.65 20.89
CA SER A 170 48.20 -17.93 19.76
C SER A 170 49.51 -17.18 19.87
#